data_AF-A0A7W1PWV2-F1
#
_entry.id   AF-A0A7W1PWV2-F1
#
_cell.length_a   1.000
_cell.length_b   1.000
_cell.length_c   1.000
_cell.angle_alpha   90.00
_cell.angle_beta   90.00
_cell.angle_gamma   90.00
#
_symmetry.space_group_name_H-M   'P 1'
#
loop_
_entity.id
_entity.type
_entity.pdbx_description
1 polymer ?
#
loop_
_entity_poly.entity_id
_entity_poly.type
_entity_poly.pdbx_seq_one_letter_code
_entity_poly.pdbx_strand_id
1 'polypeptide(L)'
;MSQRLKNIYTHVVHNRKGHRKGWYEEYKSFVNDVREIKKALQSGLNIRDSNTFIHTSLSNNPTPFDAFISKFIYDFANGIASRGRSVISGENLNKLKSNSSFDKIISDIITSPSKENYDALQQWWEDQKIGNNPLLINRMLGACTLDVSTTADNGKFNQIFYWLQNEGLIKKYPDEEPQDWFSKNIFLVEQMRLELSGFPEIDNFWINISIWEMYVYISNPFSLKKQIIKYGAPGTGKTFSAIQNTQFYFAIWKDEFASENEITHSDCIDKVQFHSSFTYEDFIEGMRPDSEGDKVRLKIQNGIFKNFCIKAAKW
;
A
#
# COMPACT_ATOMS: atom_id res chain seq x y z
N MET A 1 15.18 9.45 14.38
CA MET A 1 14.11 10.08 13.60
C MET A 1 14.62 10.25 12.18
N SER A 2 14.21 9.36 11.29
CA SER A 2 14.54 9.50 9.88
C SER A 2 13.65 10.59 9.28
N GLN A 3 14.18 11.82 9.17
CA GLN A 3 13.49 12.93 8.47
C GLN A 3 13.01 12.48 7.08
N ARG A 4 13.77 11.58 6.44
CA ARG A 4 13.44 10.92 5.19
C ARG A 4 12.11 10.16 5.24
N LEU A 5 11.83 9.36 6.28
CA LEU A 5 10.55 8.65 6.38
C LEU A 5 9.37 9.63 6.51
N LYS A 6 9.55 10.72 7.27
CA LYS A 6 8.53 11.77 7.40
C LYS A 6 8.26 12.45 6.06
N ASN A 7 9.30 12.77 5.28
CA ASN A 7 9.16 13.34 3.94
C ASN A 7 8.44 12.37 2.99
N ILE A 8 8.80 11.08 3.03
CA ILE A 8 8.12 10.04 2.27
C ILE A 8 6.63 9.98 2.65
N TYR A 9 6.31 9.93 3.95
CA TYR A 9 4.93 9.94 4.42
C TYR A 9 4.16 11.20 3.97
N THR A 10 4.81 12.37 4.00
CA THR A 10 4.23 13.62 3.53
C THR A 10 3.75 13.52 2.09
N HIS A 11 4.61 13.05 1.18
CA HIS A 11 4.30 12.97 -0.24
C HIS A 11 3.38 11.80 -0.60
N VAL A 12 3.56 10.65 0.05
CA VAL A 12 2.80 9.43 -0.24
C VAL A 12 1.39 9.50 0.33
N VAL A 13 1.23 10.07 1.52
CA VAL A 13 -0.02 10.01 2.28
C VAL A 13 -0.56 11.38 2.63
N HIS A 14 0.21 12.21 3.36
CA HIS A 14 -0.32 13.44 3.96
C HIS A 14 -0.92 14.39 2.92
N ASN A 15 -0.17 14.72 1.87
CA ASN A 15 -0.60 15.58 0.77
C ASN A 15 -1.72 14.97 -0.09
N ARG A 16 -2.02 13.67 0.13
CA ARG A 16 -2.95 12.87 -0.68
C ARG A 16 -4.11 12.32 0.15
N LYS A 17 -4.25 12.74 1.41
CA LYS A 17 -5.36 12.34 2.30
C LYS A 17 -6.72 12.51 1.63
N GLY A 18 -6.91 13.58 0.85
CA GLY A 18 -8.15 13.81 0.08
C GLY A 18 -8.50 12.66 -0.86
N HIS A 19 -7.52 12.07 -1.56
CA HIS A 19 -7.71 10.91 -2.45
C HIS A 19 -7.94 9.59 -1.70
N ARG A 20 -7.64 9.55 -0.40
CA ARG A 20 -7.73 8.35 0.46
C ARG A 20 -8.79 8.47 1.54
N LYS A 21 -9.54 9.58 1.58
CA LYS A 21 -10.55 9.85 2.59
C LYS A 21 -11.62 8.75 2.64
N GLY A 22 -12.14 8.31 1.49
CA GLY A 22 -13.11 7.22 1.43
C GLY A 22 -12.58 5.91 2.02
N TRP A 23 -11.33 5.53 1.70
CA TRP A 23 -10.72 4.34 2.27
C TRP A 23 -10.50 4.47 3.78
N TYR A 24 -10.03 5.63 4.26
CA TYR A 24 -9.90 5.90 5.68
C TYR A 24 -11.23 5.78 6.42
N GLU A 25 -12.32 6.33 5.87
CA GLU A 25 -13.65 6.28 6.46
C GLU A 25 -14.21 4.85 6.49
N GLU A 26 -14.05 4.09 5.40
CA GLU A 26 -14.44 2.67 5.35
C GLU A 26 -13.65 1.82 6.35
N TYR A 27 -12.33 2.02 6.44
CA TYR A 27 -11.47 1.32 7.38
C TYR A 27 -11.89 1.60 8.82
N LYS A 28 -12.06 2.88 9.16
CA LYS A 28 -12.47 3.33 10.50
C LYS A 28 -13.86 2.82 10.86
N SER A 29 -14.81 2.90 9.93
CA SER A 29 -16.17 2.40 10.11
C SER A 29 -16.17 0.90 10.43
N PHE A 30 -15.48 0.09 9.63
CA PHE A 30 -15.53 -1.36 9.84
C PHE A 30 -14.79 -1.80 11.10
N VAL A 31 -13.63 -1.22 11.41
CA VAL A 31 -12.93 -1.52 12.68
C VAL A 31 -13.78 -1.10 13.88
N ASN A 32 -14.55 0.00 13.80
CA ASN A 32 -15.48 0.37 14.85
C ASN A 32 -16.60 -0.66 15.01
N ASP A 33 -17.18 -1.17 13.92
CA ASP A 33 -18.16 -2.27 13.99
C ASP A 33 -17.57 -3.49 14.71
N VAL A 34 -16.34 -3.90 14.35
CA VAL A 34 -15.65 -5.03 15.01
C VAL A 34 -15.39 -4.76 16.49
N ARG A 35 -15.11 -3.51 16.89
CA ARG A 35 -14.97 -3.15 18.31
C ARG A 35 -16.28 -3.26 19.08
N GLU A 36 -17.40 -2.86 18.51
CA GLU A 36 -18.71 -3.02 19.17
C GLU A 36 -19.08 -4.51 19.28
N ILE A 37 -18.82 -5.31 18.24
CA ILE A 37 -18.95 -6.78 18.30
C ILE A 37 -18.07 -7.35 19.40
N LYS A 38 -16.80 -6.93 19.50
CA LYS A 38 -15.88 -7.35 20.57
C LYS A 38 -16.47 -7.07 21.96
N LYS A 39 -17.00 -5.87 22.21
CA LYS A 39 -17.62 -5.51 23.49
C LYS A 39 -18.83 -6.42 23.80
N ALA A 40 -19.67 -6.67 22.81
CA ALA A 40 -20.82 -7.56 22.94
C ALA A 40 -20.39 -9.00 23.30
N LEU A 41 -19.41 -9.56 22.60
CA LEU A 41 -18.87 -10.89 22.90
C LEU A 41 -18.26 -10.96 24.32
N GLN A 42 -17.52 -9.92 24.73
CA GLN A 42 -16.95 -9.82 26.07
C GLN A 42 -18.02 -9.69 27.17
N SER A 43 -19.22 -9.22 26.83
CA SER A 43 -20.37 -9.20 27.73
C SER A 43 -21.13 -10.54 27.82
N GLY A 44 -20.69 -11.55 27.07
CA GLY A 44 -21.26 -12.89 27.07
C GLY A 44 -22.28 -13.17 25.95
N LEU A 45 -22.48 -12.24 25.00
CA LEU A 45 -23.34 -12.49 23.85
C LEU A 45 -22.69 -13.46 22.86
N ASN A 46 -23.52 -14.23 22.15
CA ASN A 46 -23.07 -15.14 21.11
C ASN A 46 -22.91 -14.38 19.77
N ILE A 47 -21.88 -14.71 18.98
CA ILE A 47 -21.61 -14.05 17.68
C ILE A 47 -22.77 -14.16 16.67
N ARG A 48 -23.66 -15.16 16.82
CA ARG A 48 -24.86 -15.31 15.99
C ARG A 48 -26.09 -14.57 16.51
N ASP A 49 -26.06 -14.07 17.74
CA ASP A 49 -27.16 -13.27 18.29
C ASP A 49 -27.20 -11.90 17.59
N SER A 50 -28.38 -11.51 17.09
CA SER A 50 -28.60 -10.18 16.52
C SER A 50 -28.26 -9.06 17.51
N ASN A 51 -28.39 -9.30 18.83
CA ASN A 51 -28.00 -8.35 19.87
C ASN A 51 -26.49 -8.00 19.83
N THR A 52 -25.65 -8.88 19.29
CA THR A 52 -24.21 -8.62 19.13
C THR A 52 -23.92 -7.47 18.16
N PHE A 53 -24.88 -7.13 17.29
CA PHE A 53 -24.69 -6.17 16.21
C PHE A 53 -25.47 -4.86 16.37
N ILE A 54 -26.21 -4.66 17.47
CA ILE A 54 -27.13 -3.51 17.65
C ILE A 54 -26.44 -2.14 17.62
N HIS A 55 -25.15 -2.09 17.97
CA HIS A 55 -24.34 -0.86 17.96
C HIS A 55 -23.42 -0.76 16.74
N THR A 56 -23.61 -1.61 15.74
CA THR A 56 -22.85 -1.62 14.49
C THR A 56 -23.65 -1.05 13.34
N SER A 57 -23.00 -0.85 12.19
CA SER A 57 -23.66 -0.55 10.92
C SER A 57 -24.65 -1.64 10.43
N LEU A 58 -24.64 -2.81 11.07
CA LEU A 58 -25.47 -3.97 10.71
C LEU A 58 -26.73 -4.12 11.59
N SER A 59 -27.02 -3.17 12.49
CA SER A 59 -28.13 -3.26 13.45
C SER A 59 -29.51 -3.46 12.84
N ASN A 60 -29.74 -2.91 11.64
CA ASN A 60 -31.01 -3.05 10.90
C ASN A 60 -30.98 -4.20 9.87
N ASN A 61 -29.91 -5.00 9.82
CA ASN A 61 -29.81 -6.12 8.90
C ASN A 61 -30.62 -7.32 9.45
N PRO A 62 -31.47 -7.98 8.64
CA PRO A 62 -32.24 -9.14 9.10
C PRO A 62 -31.38 -10.36 9.43
N THR A 63 -30.17 -10.43 8.87
CA THR A 63 -29.19 -11.52 9.08
C THR A 63 -27.80 -10.91 9.35
N PRO A 64 -27.60 -10.25 10.49
CA PRO A 64 -26.43 -9.40 10.71
C PRO A 64 -25.12 -10.19 10.77
N PHE A 65 -25.13 -11.41 11.31
CA PHE A 65 -23.98 -12.31 11.28
C PHE A 65 -23.55 -12.63 9.84
N ASP A 66 -24.50 -13.00 8.98
CA ASP A 66 -24.23 -13.33 7.59
C ASP A 66 -23.66 -12.15 6.79
N ALA A 67 -24.21 -10.96 7.02
CA ALA A 67 -23.72 -9.72 6.42
C ALA A 67 -22.32 -9.37 6.93
N PHE A 68 -22.07 -9.55 8.24
CA PHE A 68 -20.75 -9.37 8.84
C PHE A 68 -19.72 -10.31 8.21
N ILE A 69 -19.99 -11.61 8.15
CA ILE A 69 -19.07 -12.59 7.57
C ILE A 69 -18.80 -12.32 6.08
N SER A 70 -19.82 -11.89 5.32
CA SER A 70 -19.63 -11.46 3.93
C SER A 70 -18.65 -10.29 3.85
N LYS A 71 -18.83 -9.23 4.64
CA LYS A 71 -17.89 -8.10 4.69
C LYS A 71 -16.50 -8.50 5.17
N PHE A 72 -16.42 -9.34 6.21
CA PHE A 72 -15.18 -9.77 6.83
C PHE A 72 -14.29 -10.58 5.85
N ILE A 73 -14.89 -11.49 5.06
CA ILE A 73 -14.15 -12.52 4.29
C ILE A 73 -14.41 -12.46 2.78
N TYR A 74 -15.65 -12.23 2.35
CA TYR A 74 -16.05 -12.46 0.97
C TYR A 74 -15.96 -11.21 0.10
N ASP A 75 -16.38 -10.06 0.61
CA ASP A 75 -16.53 -8.84 -0.19
C ASP A 75 -15.21 -8.41 -0.83
N PHE A 76 -15.32 -7.75 -2.00
CA PHE A 76 -14.15 -7.33 -2.76
C PHE A 76 -13.19 -6.50 -1.91
N ALA A 77 -13.71 -5.61 -1.06
CA ALA A 77 -12.96 -4.87 -0.05
C ALA A 77 -13.76 -4.83 1.25
N ASN A 78 -13.05 -4.82 2.39
CA ASN A 78 -13.65 -4.76 3.72
C ASN A 78 -13.27 -3.49 4.50
N GLY A 79 -12.70 -2.50 3.83
CA GLY A 79 -12.09 -1.32 4.46
C GLY A 79 -10.63 -1.53 4.91
N ILE A 80 -10.17 -2.76 5.17
CA ILE A 80 -8.77 -3.04 5.50
C ILE A 80 -8.00 -3.26 4.20
N ALA A 81 -8.43 -4.25 3.41
CA ALA A 81 -7.77 -4.63 2.17
C ALA A 81 -8.76 -5.22 1.16
N SER A 82 -8.46 -5.09 -0.14
CA SER A 82 -9.17 -5.84 -1.16
C SER A 82 -8.83 -7.33 -1.06
N ARG A 83 -9.75 -8.24 -1.43
CA ARG A 83 -9.48 -9.68 -1.54
C ARG A 83 -8.47 -10.04 -2.63
N GLY A 84 -8.14 -9.11 -3.53
CA GLY A 84 -7.21 -9.35 -4.63
C GLY A 84 -7.65 -10.53 -5.50
N ARG A 85 -6.77 -11.54 -5.62
CA ARG A 85 -7.08 -12.81 -6.31
C ARG A 85 -7.45 -13.95 -5.35
N SER A 86 -7.46 -13.72 -4.03
CA SER A 86 -7.98 -14.69 -3.07
C SER A 86 -9.50 -14.71 -3.15
N VAL A 87 -10.05 -15.83 -3.60
CA VAL A 87 -11.49 -16.01 -3.79
C VAL A 87 -11.90 -17.32 -3.13
N ILE A 88 -12.98 -17.27 -2.38
CA ILE A 88 -13.70 -18.46 -1.91
C ILE A 88 -15.03 -18.55 -2.69
N SER A 89 -15.48 -19.77 -2.98
CA SER A 89 -16.79 -19.96 -3.62
C SER A 89 -17.93 -19.61 -2.67
N GLY A 90 -19.10 -19.26 -3.20
CA GLY A 90 -20.30 -19.05 -2.38
C GLY A 90 -20.69 -20.31 -1.60
N GLU A 91 -20.46 -21.50 -2.16
CA GLU A 91 -20.66 -22.77 -1.46
C GLU A 91 -19.76 -22.91 -0.24
N ASN A 92 -18.46 -22.60 -0.37
CA ASN A 92 -17.52 -22.65 0.75
C ASN A 92 -17.84 -21.58 1.80
N LEU A 93 -18.26 -20.39 1.38
CA LEU A 93 -18.74 -19.35 2.30
C LEU A 93 -19.95 -19.84 3.11
N ASN A 94 -20.91 -20.50 2.48
CA ASN A 94 -22.07 -21.05 3.16
C ASN A 94 -21.69 -22.18 4.13
N LYS A 95 -20.73 -23.05 3.75
CA LYS A 95 -20.16 -24.06 4.65
C LYS A 95 -19.56 -23.42 5.90
N LEU A 96 -18.75 -22.37 5.75
CA LEU A 96 -18.19 -21.60 6.87
C LEU A 96 -19.30 -21.04 7.77
N LYS A 97 -20.28 -20.36 7.17
CA LYS A 97 -21.41 -19.75 7.90
C LYS A 97 -22.29 -20.76 8.63
N SER A 98 -22.34 -22.02 8.19
CA SER A 98 -23.08 -23.09 8.86
C SER A 98 -22.29 -23.86 9.92
N ASN A 99 -20.97 -23.64 9.99
CA ASN A 99 -20.09 -24.41 10.87
C ASN A 99 -20.01 -23.78 12.26
N SER A 100 -20.47 -24.47 13.31
CA SER A 100 -20.43 -23.96 14.69
C SER A 100 -19.00 -23.80 15.25
N SER A 101 -18.02 -24.56 14.75
CA SER A 101 -16.62 -24.38 15.15
C SER A 101 -16.03 -23.06 14.64
N PHE A 102 -16.60 -22.51 13.56
CA PHE A 102 -16.21 -21.20 13.02
C PHE A 102 -16.55 -20.07 13.99
N ASP A 103 -17.70 -20.18 14.68
CA ASP A 103 -18.18 -19.16 15.61
C ASP A 103 -17.18 -18.91 16.74
N LYS A 104 -16.61 -20.00 17.28
CA LYS A 104 -15.59 -19.94 18.32
C LYS A 104 -14.32 -19.27 17.81
N ILE A 105 -13.79 -19.74 16.68
CA ILE A 105 -12.56 -19.21 16.08
C ILE A 105 -12.66 -17.72 15.76
N ILE A 106 -13.80 -17.27 15.22
CA ILE A 106 -14.04 -15.86 14.92
C ILE A 106 -14.23 -15.03 16.19
N SER A 107 -14.91 -15.58 17.20
CA SER A 107 -15.07 -14.90 18.49
C SER A 107 -13.73 -14.73 19.19
N ASP A 108 -12.88 -15.75 19.18
CA ASP A 108 -11.55 -15.75 19.81
C ASP A 108 -10.64 -14.70 19.17
N ILE A 109 -10.57 -14.63 17.83
CA ILE A 109 -9.74 -13.62 17.14
C ILE A 109 -10.27 -12.18 17.30
N ILE A 110 -11.60 -11.98 17.35
CA ILE A 110 -12.20 -10.66 17.57
C ILE A 110 -11.91 -10.19 18.99
N THR A 111 -12.09 -11.05 19.99
CA THR A 111 -11.92 -10.69 21.40
C THR A 111 -10.45 -10.55 21.78
N SER A 112 -9.58 -11.40 21.24
CA SER A 112 -8.14 -11.41 21.48
C SER A 112 -7.38 -11.65 20.16
N PRO A 113 -7.01 -10.58 19.43
CA PRO A 113 -6.23 -10.66 18.18
C PRO A 113 -4.74 -10.93 18.46
N SER A 114 -4.44 -12.04 19.14
CA SER A 114 -3.09 -12.48 19.51
C SER A 114 -2.47 -13.39 18.45
N LYS A 115 -1.16 -13.65 18.56
CA LYS A 115 -0.46 -14.63 17.73
C LYS A 115 -1.07 -16.02 17.84
N GLU A 116 -1.40 -16.45 19.07
CA GLU A 116 -2.04 -17.74 19.35
C GLU A 116 -3.38 -17.90 18.60
N ASN A 117 -4.27 -16.92 18.70
CA ASN A 117 -5.57 -16.98 18.02
C ASN A 117 -5.45 -16.83 16.50
N TYR A 118 -4.44 -16.08 16.02
CA TYR A 118 -4.15 -15.98 14.60
C TYR A 118 -3.69 -17.32 14.03
N ASP A 119 -2.78 -18.02 14.71
CA ASP A 119 -2.30 -19.35 14.32
C ASP A 119 -3.44 -20.38 14.39
N ALA A 120 -4.30 -20.30 15.42
CA ALA A 120 -5.49 -21.14 15.52
C ALA A 120 -6.47 -20.92 14.35
N LEU A 121 -6.69 -19.67 13.94
CA LEU A 121 -7.51 -19.33 12.77
C LEU A 121 -6.89 -19.86 11.47
N GLN A 122 -5.57 -19.77 11.31
CA GLN A 122 -4.86 -20.32 10.16
C GLN A 122 -5.03 -21.84 10.07
N GLN A 123 -4.74 -22.55 11.17
CA GLN A 123 -4.86 -24.00 11.23
C GLN A 123 -6.31 -24.44 10.95
N TRP A 124 -7.28 -23.79 11.59
CA TRP A 124 -8.69 -24.11 11.39
C TRP A 124 -9.12 -23.91 9.93
N TRP A 125 -8.64 -22.84 9.29
CA TRP A 125 -8.93 -22.54 7.88
C TRP A 125 -8.36 -23.62 6.95
N GLU A 126 -7.12 -24.05 7.19
CA GLU A 126 -6.48 -25.14 6.43
C GLU A 126 -7.26 -26.45 6.56
N ASP A 127 -7.73 -26.78 7.77
CA ASP A 127 -8.53 -27.98 8.04
C ASP A 127 -9.86 -27.99 7.28
N GLN A 128 -10.42 -26.82 6.95
CA GLN A 128 -11.65 -26.73 6.14
C GLN A 128 -11.43 -27.13 4.67
N LYS A 129 -10.18 -27.19 4.20
CA LYS A 129 -9.82 -27.53 2.80
C LYS A 129 -10.54 -26.66 1.75
N ILE A 130 -10.78 -25.38 2.08
CA ILE A 130 -11.48 -24.40 1.21
C ILE A 130 -10.54 -23.50 0.40
N GLY A 131 -9.26 -23.86 0.34
CA GLY A 131 -8.22 -23.14 -0.40
C GLY A 131 -7.30 -22.29 0.49
N ASN A 132 -6.05 -22.17 0.07
CA ASN A 132 -5.03 -21.40 0.77
C ASN A 132 -5.21 -19.90 0.51
N ASN A 133 -5.74 -19.17 1.49
CA ASN A 133 -6.14 -17.77 1.36
C ASN A 133 -5.55 -16.89 2.47
N PRO A 134 -4.21 -16.75 2.57
CA PRO A 134 -3.58 -16.01 3.66
C PRO A 134 -3.97 -14.54 3.67
N LEU A 135 -4.24 -13.95 2.50
CA LEU A 135 -4.74 -12.58 2.39
C LEU A 135 -6.08 -12.41 3.13
N LEU A 136 -7.01 -13.36 2.97
CA LEU A 136 -8.31 -13.29 3.64
C LEU A 136 -8.15 -13.42 5.16
N ILE A 137 -7.22 -14.27 5.61
CA ILE A 137 -6.92 -14.45 7.03
C ILE A 137 -6.30 -13.17 7.61
N ASN A 138 -5.32 -12.60 6.93
CA ASN A 138 -4.63 -11.38 7.35
C ASN A 138 -5.55 -10.17 7.43
N ARG A 139 -6.47 -10.01 6.46
CA ARG A 139 -7.44 -8.90 6.48
C ARG A 139 -8.53 -9.08 7.55
N MET A 140 -8.82 -10.31 7.97
CA MET A 140 -9.68 -10.56 9.14
C MET A 140 -8.99 -10.06 10.41
N LEU A 141 -7.73 -10.46 10.62
CA LEU A 141 -6.95 -9.97 11.77
C LEU A 141 -6.80 -8.44 11.77
N GLY A 142 -6.49 -7.83 10.62
CA GLY A 142 -6.36 -6.37 10.49
C GLY A 142 -7.66 -5.59 10.70
N ALA A 143 -8.81 -6.27 10.73
CA ALA A 143 -10.09 -5.68 11.14
C ALA A 143 -10.30 -5.77 12.66
N CYS A 144 -9.66 -6.74 13.34
CA CYS A 144 -9.73 -6.94 14.79
C CYS A 144 -8.72 -6.10 15.57
N THR A 145 -7.62 -5.65 14.96
CA THR A 145 -6.61 -4.81 15.59
C THR A 145 -6.03 -3.75 14.64
N LEU A 146 -5.51 -2.67 15.21
CA LEU A 146 -4.72 -1.66 14.49
C LEU A 146 -3.21 -1.92 14.57
N ASP A 147 -2.78 -2.98 15.24
CA ASP A 147 -1.37 -3.32 15.43
C ASP A 147 -0.73 -3.97 14.21
N VAL A 148 -1.54 -4.40 13.23
CA VAL A 148 -1.07 -4.83 11.92
C VAL A 148 -1.55 -3.86 10.84
N SER A 149 -0.75 -3.71 9.80
CA SER A 149 -1.01 -2.81 8.68
C SER A 149 -2.10 -3.32 7.74
N THR A 150 -2.59 -2.44 6.86
CA THR A 150 -3.54 -2.81 5.79
C THR A 150 -2.90 -3.63 4.65
N THR A 151 -1.58 -3.88 4.71
CA THR A 151 -0.87 -4.68 3.70
C THR A 151 -1.02 -6.17 4.02
N ALA A 152 -2.21 -6.70 3.74
CA ALA A 152 -2.60 -8.07 4.07
C ALA A 152 -1.98 -9.16 3.17
N ASP A 153 -1.46 -8.79 1.99
CA ASP A 153 -0.80 -9.72 1.07
C ASP A 153 0.64 -9.98 1.52
N ASN A 154 1.00 -11.23 1.81
CA ASN A 154 2.33 -11.60 2.31
C ASN A 154 3.48 -11.14 1.40
N GLY A 155 3.34 -11.29 0.08
CA GLY A 155 4.39 -10.94 -0.87
C GLY A 155 4.61 -9.43 -0.92
N LYS A 156 3.52 -8.66 -1.01
CA LYS A 156 3.57 -7.20 -1.04
C LYS A 156 4.06 -6.63 0.30
N PHE A 157 3.64 -7.23 1.40
CA PHE A 157 4.11 -6.88 2.74
C PHE A 157 5.62 -7.09 2.85
N ASN A 158 6.13 -8.28 2.53
CA ASN A 158 7.56 -8.57 2.60
C ASN A 158 8.38 -7.60 1.73
N GLN A 159 7.85 -7.23 0.56
CA GLN A 159 8.52 -6.29 -0.31
C GLN A 159 8.70 -4.90 0.33
N ILE A 160 7.66 -4.30 0.90
CA ILE A 160 7.81 -3.01 1.59
C ILE A 160 8.62 -3.14 2.88
N PHE A 161 8.44 -4.24 3.61
CA PHE A 161 9.14 -4.53 4.85
C PHE A 161 10.66 -4.58 4.68
N TYR A 162 11.16 -5.33 3.70
CA TYR A 162 12.59 -5.41 3.42
C TYR A 162 13.13 -4.16 2.74
N TRP A 163 12.33 -3.49 1.90
CA TRP A 163 12.74 -2.21 1.31
C TRP A 163 12.98 -1.15 2.40
N LEU A 164 12.07 -0.99 3.36
CA LEU A 164 12.23 -0.02 4.46
C LEU A 164 13.50 -0.30 5.29
N GLN A 165 13.84 -1.57 5.51
CA GLN A 165 15.08 -1.95 6.21
C GLN A 165 16.34 -1.66 5.40
N ASN A 166 16.33 -2.00 4.11
CA ASN A 166 17.48 -1.77 3.22
C ASN A 166 17.78 -0.28 3.04
N GLU A 167 16.73 0.56 3.07
CA GLU A 167 16.84 2.01 3.02
C GLU A 167 17.17 2.66 4.37
N GLY A 168 17.34 1.85 5.44
CA GLY A 168 17.62 2.34 6.78
C GLY A 168 16.49 3.19 7.39
N LEU A 169 15.25 3.03 6.91
CA LEU A 169 14.08 3.78 7.36
C LEU A 169 13.44 3.16 8.61
N ILE A 170 13.69 1.87 8.85
CA ILE A 170 13.34 1.15 10.07
C ILE A 170 14.51 0.28 10.52
N LYS A 171 14.49 -0.15 11.79
CA LYS A 171 15.49 -1.09 12.31
C LYS A 171 15.42 -2.43 11.59
N LYS A 172 16.56 -3.13 11.52
CA LYS A 172 16.60 -4.51 11.03
C LYS A 172 15.79 -5.42 11.95
N TYR A 173 14.97 -6.26 11.36
CA TYR A 173 14.25 -7.33 12.04
C TYR A 173 15.22 -8.49 12.30
N PRO A 174 15.35 -8.98 13.55
CA PRO A 174 16.27 -10.06 13.86
C PRO A 174 15.92 -11.35 13.10
N ASP A 175 16.94 -12.10 12.69
CA ASP A 175 16.75 -13.35 11.95
C ASP A 175 16.24 -14.48 12.87
N GLU A 176 16.45 -14.36 14.18
CA GLU A 176 16.00 -15.31 15.20
C GLU A 176 14.50 -15.16 15.54
N GLU A 177 13.90 -14.02 15.21
CA GLU A 177 12.49 -13.76 15.45
C GLU A 177 11.60 -14.51 14.44
N PRO A 178 10.31 -14.80 14.76
CA PRO A 178 9.41 -15.49 13.85
C PRO A 178 9.27 -14.78 12.51
N GLN A 179 9.56 -15.50 11.42
CA GLN A 179 9.61 -14.91 10.07
C GLN A 179 8.24 -14.82 9.39
N ASP A 180 7.15 -15.02 10.13
CA ASP A 180 5.78 -15.00 9.65
C ASP A 180 5.23 -13.57 9.49
N TRP A 181 4.08 -13.46 8.79
CA TRP A 181 3.48 -12.17 8.50
C TRP A 181 3.04 -11.42 9.77
N PHE A 182 2.49 -12.11 10.78
CA PHE A 182 2.00 -11.46 12.00
C PHE A 182 3.14 -10.73 12.70
N SER A 183 4.21 -11.47 13.03
CA SER A 183 5.30 -10.98 13.86
C SER A 183 6.06 -9.83 13.19
N LYS A 184 6.34 -9.96 11.88
CA LYS A 184 6.94 -8.88 11.08
C LYS A 184 6.06 -7.65 10.97
N ASN A 185 4.74 -7.83 10.83
CA ASN A 185 3.82 -6.71 10.63
C ASN A 185 3.62 -5.91 11.93
N ILE A 186 3.51 -6.59 13.07
CA ILE A 186 3.55 -5.94 14.39
C ILE A 186 4.82 -5.09 14.53
N PHE A 187 5.99 -5.69 14.29
CA PHE A 187 7.26 -4.96 14.36
C PHE A 187 7.27 -3.75 13.42
N LEU A 188 6.84 -3.92 12.17
CA LEU A 188 6.81 -2.82 11.21
C LEU A 188 5.92 -1.67 11.68
N VAL A 189 4.68 -1.97 12.12
CA VAL A 189 3.74 -0.96 12.59
C VAL A 189 4.29 -0.24 13.82
N GLU A 190 4.95 -0.95 14.74
CA GLU A 190 5.62 -0.32 15.89
C GLU A 190 6.74 0.62 15.46
N GLN A 191 7.62 0.19 14.54
CA GLN A 191 8.68 1.07 14.01
C GLN A 191 8.09 2.31 13.32
N MET A 192 7.02 2.14 12.54
CA MET A 192 6.33 3.25 11.87
C MET A 192 5.70 4.22 12.86
N ARG A 193 5.05 3.73 13.92
CA ARG A 193 4.49 4.55 15.01
C ARG A 193 5.57 5.35 15.72
N LEU A 194 6.73 4.74 15.98
CA LEU A 194 7.86 5.42 16.62
C LEU A 194 8.43 6.53 15.72
N GLU A 195 8.71 6.24 14.45
CA GLU A 195 9.32 7.20 13.54
C GLU A 195 8.37 8.34 13.13
N LEU A 196 7.07 8.07 13.04
CA LEU A 196 6.04 9.07 12.73
C LEU A 196 5.42 9.72 13.97
N SER A 197 5.96 9.44 15.17
CA SER A 197 5.51 10.08 16.39
C SER A 197 5.63 11.61 16.31
N GLY A 198 4.58 12.30 16.77
CA GLY A 198 4.46 13.76 16.73
C GLY A 198 4.21 14.38 15.35
N PHE A 199 3.99 13.58 14.30
CA PHE A 199 3.62 14.11 12.98
C PHE A 199 2.18 14.70 13.02
N PRO A 200 1.92 15.89 12.44
CA PRO A 200 0.60 16.51 12.50
C PRO A 200 -0.51 15.65 11.88
N GLU A 201 -1.67 15.61 12.55
CA GLU A 201 -2.89 14.94 12.08
C GLU A 201 -2.69 13.46 11.68
N ILE A 202 -1.80 12.75 12.38
CA ILE A 202 -1.60 11.31 12.17
C ILE A 202 -2.37 10.50 13.21
N ASP A 203 -2.94 9.37 12.78
CA ASP A 203 -3.50 8.36 13.65
C ASP A 203 -3.10 6.95 13.17
N ASN A 204 -3.43 5.93 13.95
CA ASN A 204 -3.07 4.55 13.63
C ASN A 204 -3.66 4.05 12.30
N PHE A 205 -4.80 4.59 11.86
CA PHE A 205 -5.38 4.22 10.58
C PHE A 205 -4.52 4.76 9.43
N TRP A 206 -4.09 6.03 9.52
CA TRP A 206 -3.18 6.62 8.54
C TRP A 206 -1.82 5.94 8.51
N ILE A 207 -1.29 5.52 9.67
CA ILE A 207 -0.04 4.75 9.73
C ILE A 207 -0.21 3.43 8.98
N ASN A 208 -1.28 2.69 9.22
CA ASN A 208 -1.53 1.41 8.56
C ASN A 208 -1.74 1.56 7.05
N ILE A 209 -2.50 2.58 6.63
CA ILE A 209 -2.67 2.95 5.22
C ILE A 209 -1.33 3.32 4.57
N SER A 210 -0.46 4.03 5.29
CA SER A 210 0.80 4.51 4.75
C SER A 210 1.71 3.40 4.27
N ILE A 211 1.75 2.27 4.97
CA ILE A 211 2.57 1.12 4.61
C ILE A 211 2.16 0.57 3.23
N TRP A 212 0.85 0.47 2.97
CA TRP A 212 0.35 0.07 1.66
C TRP A 212 0.66 1.10 0.57
N GLU A 213 0.46 2.39 0.86
CA GLU A 213 0.74 3.44 -0.12
C GLU A 213 2.24 3.51 -0.44
N MET A 214 3.12 3.34 0.53
CA MET A 214 4.57 3.24 0.31
C MET A 214 4.91 2.03 -0.57
N TYR A 215 4.25 0.88 -0.36
CA TYR A 215 4.36 -0.25 -1.30
C TYR A 215 3.97 0.19 -2.72
N VAL A 216 2.80 0.79 -2.90
CA VAL A 216 2.26 1.15 -4.22
C VAL A 216 3.19 2.11 -4.98
N TYR A 217 3.68 3.14 -4.32
CA TYR A 217 4.41 4.24 -4.97
C TYR A 217 5.93 4.08 -4.98
N ILE A 218 6.50 3.34 -4.04
CA ILE A 218 7.94 3.31 -3.81
C ILE A 218 8.52 1.91 -3.94
N SER A 219 8.03 0.93 -3.19
CA SER A 219 8.68 -0.38 -3.15
C SER A 219 8.21 -1.37 -4.21
N ASN A 220 7.09 -1.14 -4.91
CA ASN A 220 6.57 -1.97 -5.99
C ASN A 220 7.65 -2.24 -7.07
N PRO A 221 7.81 -3.45 -7.62
CA PRO A 221 8.83 -3.73 -8.64
C PRO A 221 8.77 -2.79 -9.85
N PHE A 222 7.62 -2.21 -10.16
CA PHE A 222 7.51 -1.19 -11.21
C PHE A 222 8.20 0.12 -10.84
N SER A 223 8.17 0.57 -9.58
CA SER A 223 8.92 1.75 -9.12
C SER A 223 10.41 1.46 -8.87
N LEU A 224 10.78 0.20 -8.61
CA LEU A 224 12.18 -0.22 -8.49
C LEU A 224 12.89 -0.31 -9.86
N LYS A 225 12.16 -0.57 -10.95
CA LYS A 225 12.71 -0.49 -12.30
C LYS A 225 12.82 0.98 -12.70
N LYS A 226 14.05 1.46 -12.89
CA LYS A 226 14.38 2.84 -13.33
C LYS A 226 13.76 3.23 -14.68
N GLN A 227 13.16 2.28 -15.42
CA GLN A 227 12.52 2.48 -16.70
C GLN A 227 11.18 1.74 -16.75
N ILE A 228 10.09 2.46 -17.09
CA ILE A 228 8.72 1.94 -17.06
C ILE A 228 8.02 2.28 -18.38
N ILE A 229 7.44 1.26 -19.02
CA ILE A 229 6.56 1.43 -20.19
C ILE A 229 5.11 1.27 -19.73
N LYS A 230 4.34 2.36 -19.73
CA LYS A 230 2.89 2.33 -19.52
C LYS A 230 2.21 2.08 -20.88
N TYR A 231 1.56 0.92 -21.04
CA TYR A 231 0.81 0.56 -22.26
C TYR A 231 -0.69 0.43 -21.98
N GLY A 232 -1.50 0.38 -23.03
CA GLY A 232 -2.97 0.26 -22.95
C GLY A 232 -3.69 1.19 -23.93
N ALA A 233 -5.01 1.08 -23.98
CA ALA A 233 -5.85 1.82 -24.93
C ALA A 233 -5.62 3.34 -24.89
N PRO A 234 -5.78 4.06 -26.02
CA PRO A 234 -5.79 5.52 -26.02
C PRO A 234 -6.81 6.08 -25.01
N GLY A 235 -6.51 7.23 -24.41
CA GLY A 235 -7.42 7.86 -23.43
C GLY A 235 -7.33 7.34 -21.99
N THR A 236 -6.56 6.28 -21.69
CA THR A 236 -6.43 5.70 -20.33
C THR A 236 -5.53 6.50 -19.36
N GLY A 237 -5.26 7.77 -19.63
CA GLY A 237 -4.49 8.63 -18.71
C GLY A 237 -3.00 8.29 -18.54
N LYS A 238 -2.39 7.56 -19.47
CA LYS A 238 -0.96 7.17 -19.40
C LYS A 238 -0.03 8.38 -19.23
N THR A 239 -0.17 9.39 -20.10
CA THR A 239 0.64 10.62 -20.05
C THR A 239 0.41 11.39 -18.76
N PHE A 240 -0.85 11.53 -18.35
CA PHE A 240 -1.22 12.21 -17.12
C PHE A 240 -0.61 11.54 -15.88
N SER A 241 -0.75 10.22 -15.76
CA SER A 241 -0.18 9.47 -14.65
C SER A 241 1.35 9.42 -14.67
N ALA A 242 2.00 9.50 -15.84
CA ALA A 242 3.46 9.59 -15.93
C ALA A 242 3.95 10.93 -15.34
N ILE A 243 3.32 12.05 -15.72
CA ILE A 243 3.65 13.37 -15.20
C ILE A 243 3.46 13.43 -13.68
N GLN A 244 2.32 12.97 -13.16
CA GLN A 244 2.11 12.92 -11.70
C GLN A 244 3.18 12.10 -10.96
N ASN A 245 3.56 10.94 -11.51
CA ASN A 245 4.60 10.12 -10.90
C ASN A 245 5.95 10.85 -10.88
N THR A 246 6.32 11.56 -11.95
CA THR A 246 7.58 12.34 -11.97
C THR A 246 7.58 13.48 -10.94
N GLN A 247 6.45 14.17 -10.77
CA GLN A 247 6.31 15.22 -9.75
C GLN A 247 6.47 14.64 -8.35
N PHE A 248 5.83 13.51 -8.11
CA PHE A 248 5.93 12.78 -6.85
C PHE A 248 7.36 12.33 -6.55
N TYR A 249 8.06 11.69 -7.50
CA TYR A 249 9.44 11.24 -7.31
C TYR A 249 10.41 12.40 -7.14
N PHE A 250 10.22 13.49 -7.89
CA PHE A 250 11.01 14.71 -7.73
C PHE A 250 10.84 15.30 -6.33
N ALA A 251 9.63 15.35 -5.79
CA ALA A 251 9.39 15.92 -4.45
C ALA A 251 10.12 15.11 -3.36
N ILE A 252 10.08 13.78 -3.43
CA ILE A 252 10.83 12.91 -2.51
C ILE A 252 12.34 13.12 -2.67
N TRP A 253 12.85 13.10 -3.90
CA TRP A 253 14.27 13.28 -4.18
C TRP A 253 14.77 14.66 -3.74
N LYS A 254 13.99 15.72 -3.99
CA LYS A 254 14.35 17.09 -3.61
C LYS A 254 14.48 17.21 -2.09
N ASP A 255 13.52 16.69 -1.35
CA ASP A 255 13.55 16.71 0.11
C ASP A 255 14.72 15.91 0.71
N GLU A 256 15.22 14.90 -0.01
CA GLU A 256 16.32 14.04 0.44
C GLU A 256 17.71 14.58 0.06
N PHE A 257 17.87 15.09 -1.15
CA PHE A 257 19.19 15.40 -1.72
C PHE A 257 19.38 16.87 -2.10
N ALA A 258 18.31 17.66 -2.18
CA ALA A 258 18.33 19.00 -2.76
C ALA A 258 17.44 19.99 -1.98
N SER A 259 17.24 19.79 -0.68
CA SER A 259 16.27 20.54 0.12
C SER A 259 16.55 22.04 0.16
N GLU A 260 17.83 22.43 0.11
CA GLU A 260 18.30 23.82 0.11
C GLU A 260 18.42 24.41 -1.31
N ASN A 261 18.22 23.62 -2.36
CA ASN A 261 18.35 24.08 -3.74
C ASN A 261 17.02 24.63 -4.28
N GLU A 262 17.12 25.70 -5.08
CA GLU A 262 15.97 26.30 -5.78
C GLU A 262 15.49 25.47 -6.98
N ILE A 263 16.11 24.32 -7.24
CA ILE A 263 15.77 23.44 -8.36
C ILE A 263 14.29 23.05 -8.33
N THR A 264 13.65 23.11 -9.49
CA THR A 264 12.22 22.83 -9.67
C THR A 264 12.00 21.55 -10.46
N HIS A 265 10.78 21.02 -10.43
CA HIS A 265 10.42 19.81 -11.18
C HIS A 265 10.69 19.96 -12.68
N SER A 266 10.45 21.15 -13.25
CA SER A 266 10.72 21.47 -14.65
C SER A 266 12.20 21.45 -15.02
N ASP A 267 13.10 21.69 -14.06
CA ASP A 267 14.54 21.66 -14.32
C ASP A 267 15.08 20.23 -14.44
N CYS A 268 14.38 19.27 -13.82
CA CYS A 268 14.80 17.87 -13.71
C CYS A 268 14.04 16.93 -14.65
N ILE A 269 13.11 17.39 -15.46
CA ILE A 269 12.23 16.53 -16.27
C ILE A 269 12.13 17.03 -17.71
N ASP A 270 12.52 16.17 -18.66
CA ASP A 270 12.34 16.38 -20.09
C ASP A 270 11.22 15.46 -20.63
N LYS A 271 10.26 16.02 -21.37
CA LYS A 271 9.15 15.28 -22.00
C LYS A 271 9.39 15.16 -23.51
N VAL A 272 9.45 13.93 -24.00
CA VAL A 272 9.67 13.62 -25.43
C VAL A 272 8.52 12.79 -25.97
N GLN A 273 8.12 13.06 -27.22
CA GLN A 273 7.15 12.26 -27.97
C GLN A 273 7.81 11.69 -29.21
N PHE A 274 7.91 10.37 -29.29
CA PHE A 274 8.49 9.70 -30.46
C PHE A 274 7.51 9.70 -31.65
N HIS A 275 8.08 9.80 -32.85
CA HIS A 275 7.41 9.67 -34.13
C HIS A 275 8.33 8.95 -35.12
N SER A 276 7.82 8.52 -36.28
CA SER A 276 8.58 7.70 -37.24
C SER A 276 9.86 8.38 -37.75
N SER A 277 9.88 9.70 -37.82
CA SER A 277 11.07 10.48 -38.23
C SER A 277 12.01 10.83 -37.06
N PHE A 278 11.77 10.35 -35.84
CA PHE A 278 12.61 10.66 -34.67
C PHE A 278 13.79 9.69 -34.64
N THR A 279 15.01 10.22 -34.72
CA THR A 279 16.20 9.40 -34.98
C THR A 279 17.16 9.35 -33.79
N TYR A 280 18.21 8.52 -33.90
CA TYR A 280 19.33 8.51 -32.97
C TYR A 280 19.97 9.90 -32.82
N GLU A 281 20.08 10.64 -33.93
CA GLU A 281 20.70 11.96 -33.96
C GLU A 281 19.94 13.00 -33.13
N ASP A 282 18.62 12.82 -32.98
CA ASP A 282 17.77 13.66 -32.15
C ASP A 282 17.83 13.25 -30.66
N PHE A 283 18.03 11.96 -30.40
CA PHE A 283 17.97 11.41 -29.04
C PHE A 283 19.31 11.45 -28.32
N ILE A 284 20.40 11.03 -28.96
CA ILE A 284 21.73 10.86 -28.34
C ILE A 284 22.69 11.94 -28.80
N GLU A 285 23.06 11.98 -30.08
CA GLU A 285 23.91 13.00 -30.69
C GLU A 285 23.92 12.88 -32.21
N GLY A 286 24.07 14.00 -32.92
CA GLY A 286 24.12 14.02 -34.38
C GLY A 286 24.94 15.20 -34.91
N MET A 287 25.39 15.10 -36.18
CA MET A 287 26.07 16.21 -36.85
C MET A 287 25.04 17.23 -37.31
N ARG A 288 25.14 18.46 -36.83
CA ARG A 288 24.24 19.55 -37.20
C ARG A 288 25.03 20.77 -37.70
N PRO A 289 24.48 21.53 -38.65
CA PRO A 289 25.10 22.78 -39.07
C PRO A 289 25.14 23.77 -37.90
N ASP A 290 26.30 24.38 -37.70
CA ASP A 290 26.59 25.42 -36.73
C ASP A 290 27.10 26.65 -37.51
N SER A 291 26.43 27.78 -37.31
CA SER A 291 26.71 29.01 -38.05
C SER A 291 27.57 29.93 -37.20
N GLU A 292 28.89 29.88 -37.39
CA GLU A 292 29.82 30.87 -36.85
C GLU A 292 30.14 31.89 -37.96
N GLY A 293 29.37 32.99 -38.02
CA GLY A 293 29.51 34.03 -39.05
C GLY A 293 29.06 33.55 -40.44
N ASP A 294 29.83 33.87 -41.50
CA ASP A 294 29.51 33.55 -42.91
C ASP A 294 29.88 32.10 -43.33
N LYS A 295 30.35 31.25 -42.42
CA LYS A 295 30.76 29.86 -42.73
C LYS A 295 29.92 28.84 -41.96
N VAL A 296 29.21 27.98 -42.69
CA VAL A 296 28.49 26.83 -42.12
C VAL A 296 29.49 25.70 -41.87
N ARG A 297 29.61 25.24 -40.62
CA ARG A 297 30.39 24.06 -40.24
C ARG A 297 29.48 22.99 -39.66
N LEU A 298 29.82 21.72 -39.83
CA LEU A 298 29.14 20.63 -39.13
C LEU A 298 29.78 20.43 -37.76
N LYS A 299 28.96 20.36 -36.72
CA LYS A 299 29.39 20.09 -35.35
C LYS A 299 28.52 18.98 -34.76
N ILE A 300 29.14 18.13 -33.93
CA ILE A 300 28.39 17.15 -33.14
C ILE A 300 27.62 17.92 -32.07
N GLN A 301 26.30 17.79 -32.10
CA GLN A 301 25.40 18.35 -31.09
C GLN A 301 24.77 17.21 -30.29
N ASN A 302 24.70 17.38 -28.97
CA ASN A 302 24.04 16.42 -28.10
C ASN A 302 22.52 16.43 -28.35
N GLY A 303 21.94 15.24 -28.45
CA GLY A 303 20.50 15.03 -28.44
C GLY A 303 19.89 15.17 -27.04
N ILE A 304 18.56 15.08 -26.99
CA ILE A 304 17.79 15.39 -25.77
C ILE A 304 18.14 14.45 -24.59
N PHE A 305 18.32 13.16 -24.83
CA PHE A 305 18.60 12.19 -23.77
C PHE A 305 20.04 12.32 -23.25
N LYS A 306 21.01 12.58 -24.13
CA LYS A 306 22.40 12.82 -23.71
C LYS A 306 22.51 14.08 -22.86
N ASN A 307 21.85 15.17 -23.28
CA ASN A 307 21.78 16.40 -22.48
C ASN A 307 21.09 16.15 -21.13
N PHE A 308 20.01 15.38 -21.10
CA PHE A 308 19.34 14.98 -19.86
C PHE A 308 20.29 14.21 -18.92
N CYS A 309 21.04 13.22 -19.43
CA CYS A 309 22.03 12.48 -18.64
C CYS A 309 23.15 13.39 -18.10
N ILE A 310 23.65 14.33 -18.89
CA ILE A 310 24.68 15.29 -18.47
C ILE A 310 24.15 16.21 -17.36
N LYS A 311 22.90 16.66 -17.44
CA LYS A 311 22.26 17.43 -16.36
C LYS A 311 22.15 16.58 -15.08
N ALA A 312 21.70 15.34 -15.21
CA ALA A 312 21.52 14.43 -14.09
C ALA A 312 22.84 14.05 -13.40
N ALA A 313 23.94 13.94 -14.14
CA ALA A 313 25.27 13.58 -13.60
C ALA A 313 25.90 14.65 -12.68
N LYS A 314 25.24 15.80 -12.49
CA LYS A 314 25.67 16.84 -11.53
C LYS A 314 25.20 16.57 -10.10
N TRP A 315 24.39 15.54 -9.89
CA TRP A 315 23.83 15.11 -8.61
C TRP A 315 24.33 13.71 -8.26
#